data_AF-A0AA96PDB9-F1
#
_entry.id   AF-A0AA96PDB9-F1
#
_cell.length_a   1.000
_cell.length_b   1.000
_cell.length_c   1.000
_cell.angle_alpha   90.00
_cell.angle_beta   90.00
_cell.angle_gamma   90.00
#
_symmetry.space_group_name_H-M   'P 1'
#
loop_
_entity.id
_entity.type
_entity.pdbx_description
1 polymer ?
#
loop_
_entity_poly.entity_id
_entity_poly.type
_entity_poly.pdbx_seq_one_letter_code
_entity_poly.pdbx_strand_id
1 'polypeptide(L)'
;MSFKEPSFADRQKAAIEARKNILNKFKAAPGPDDPAVKARAAEREAAAVARAEAKAIRDAEKAVQKAREAEEAAAALVQAARAKEEAALAQAALEAQQKAARDARYAARKKRK
;
A
#
# COMPACT_ATOMS: atom_id res chain seq x y z
N MET A 1 -44.57 -24.98 -10.48
CA MET A 1 -44.47 -25.62 -9.16
C MET A 1 -44.67 -24.54 -8.11
N SER A 2 -45.78 -24.54 -7.36
CA SER A 2 -46.05 -23.50 -6.37
C SER A 2 -45.22 -23.75 -5.10
N PHE A 3 -44.38 -22.80 -4.72
CA PHE A 3 -43.72 -22.80 -3.43
C PHE A 3 -44.73 -22.40 -2.37
N LYS A 4 -45.12 -23.34 -1.49
CA LYS A 4 -46.03 -23.06 -0.39
C LYS A 4 -45.24 -22.43 0.75
N GLU A 5 -45.60 -21.20 1.12
CA GLU A 5 -44.94 -20.51 2.23
C GLU A 5 -45.11 -21.31 3.53
N PRO A 6 -44.03 -21.50 4.31
CA PRO A 6 -44.09 -22.25 5.55
C PRO A 6 -45.02 -21.53 6.53
N SER A 7 -45.96 -22.26 7.12
CA SER A 7 -46.87 -21.72 8.11
C SER A 7 -46.12 -21.29 9.37
N PHE A 8 -46.76 -20.51 10.25
CA PHE A 8 -46.17 -20.13 11.54
C PHE A 8 -45.74 -21.36 12.36
N ALA A 9 -46.54 -22.42 12.34
CA ALA A 9 -46.23 -23.68 13.02
C ALA A 9 -44.99 -24.37 12.42
N ASP A 10 -44.82 -24.33 11.10
CA ASP A 10 -43.64 -24.90 10.43
C ASP A 10 -42.37 -24.11 10.78
N ARG A 11 -42.47 -22.78 10.84
CA ARG A 11 -41.36 -21.91 11.28
C ARG A 11 -40.98 -22.17 12.74
N GLN A 12 -41.97 -22.37 13.62
CA GLN A 12 -41.73 -22.68 15.02
C GLN A 12 -41.03 -24.04 15.20
N LYS A 13 -41.50 -25.07 14.48
CA LYS A 13 -40.87 -26.41 14.48
C LYS A 13 -39.43 -26.34 13.98
N ALA A 14 -39.20 -25.67 12.84
CA ALA A 14 -37.86 -25.48 12.28
C ALA A 14 -36.92 -24.76 13.26
N ALA A 15 -37.40 -23.74 13.99
CA ALA A 15 -36.61 -23.05 15.00
C ALA A 15 -36.26 -23.94 16.21
N ILE A 16 -37.17 -24.82 16.63
CA ILE A 16 -36.92 -25.79 17.72
C ILE A 16 -35.91 -26.85 17.27
N GLU A 17 -36.07 -27.39 16.06
CA GLU A 17 -35.15 -28.36 15.48
C GLU A 17 -33.76 -27.76 15.27
N ALA A 18 -33.66 -26.52 14.80
CA ALA A 18 -32.39 -25.82 14.68
C ALA A 18 -31.67 -25.71 16.03
N ARG A 19 -32.38 -25.35 17.11
CA ARG A 19 -31.81 -25.30 18.47
C ARG A 19 -31.35 -26.68 18.95
N LYS A 20 -32.16 -27.72 18.75
CA LYS A 20 -31.80 -29.10 19.08
C LYS A 20 -30.54 -29.56 18.31
N ASN A 21 -30.47 -29.25 17.02
CA ASN A 21 -29.34 -29.59 16.17
C ASN A 21 -28.06 -28.88 16.61
N ILE A 22 -28.15 -27.60 16.99
CA ILE A 22 -27.01 -26.86 17.54
C ILE A 22 -26.52 -27.50 18.84
N LEU A 23 -27.42 -27.82 19.78
CA LEU A 23 -27.05 -28.47 21.04
C LEU A 23 -26.42 -29.85 20.82
N ASN A 24 -26.98 -30.64 19.89
CA ASN A 24 -26.42 -31.95 19.55
C ASN A 24 -25.03 -31.82 18.91
N LYS A 25 -24.80 -30.81 18.07
CA LYS A 25 -23.46 -30.53 17.52
C LYS A 25 -22.44 -30.21 18.60
N PHE A 26 -22.82 -29.39 19.60
CA PHE A 26 -21.92 -29.08 20.72
C PHE A 26 -21.65 -30.31 21.60
N LYS A 27 -22.65 -31.14 21.86
CA LYS A 27 -22.49 -32.38 22.63
C LYS A 27 -21.63 -33.43 21.91
N ALA A 28 -21.74 -33.51 20.58
CA ALA A 28 -20.98 -34.43 19.76
C ALA A 28 -19.60 -33.89 19.35
N ALA A 29 -19.28 -32.63 19.67
CA ALA A 29 -18.00 -32.05 19.35
C ALA A 29 -16.88 -32.75 20.15
N PRO A 30 -15.76 -33.09 19.51
CA PRO A 30 -14.62 -33.66 20.22
C PRO A 30 -14.09 -32.65 21.25
N GLY A 31 -13.71 -33.17 22.42
CA GLY A 31 -13.14 -32.37 23.49
C GLY A 31 -11.76 -31.79 23.12
N PRO A 32 -11.23 -30.85 23.91
CA PRO A 32 -9.91 -30.26 23.69
C PRO A 32 -8.76 -31.28 23.79
N ASP A 33 -8.99 -32.41 24.48
CA ASP A 33 -8.02 -33.48 24.60
C ASP A 33 -8.06 -34.52 23.48
N ASP A 34 -9.01 -34.41 22.56
CA ASP A 34 -9.12 -35.29 21.40
C ASP A 34 -7.87 -35.17 20.50
N PRO A 35 -7.25 -36.29 20.10
CA PRO A 35 -6.00 -36.27 19.33
C PRO A 35 -6.16 -35.55 17.98
N ALA A 36 -7.33 -35.60 17.34
CA ALA A 36 -7.57 -34.89 16.08
C ALA A 36 -7.70 -33.38 16.29
N VAL A 37 -8.22 -32.93 17.44
CA VAL A 37 -8.27 -31.49 17.80
C VAL A 37 -6.87 -30.97 18.09
N LYS A 38 -6.07 -31.73 18.85
CA LYS A 38 -4.66 -31.39 19.15
C LYS A 38 -3.79 -31.34 17.88
N ALA A 39 -3.96 -32.29 16.97
CA ALA A 39 -3.24 -32.29 15.69
C ALA A 39 -3.56 -31.02 14.87
N ARG A 40 -4.84 -30.65 14.76
CA ARG A 40 -5.24 -29.41 14.06
C ARG A 40 -4.73 -28.15 14.76
N ALA A 41 -4.68 -28.14 16.09
CA ALA A 41 -4.13 -27.02 16.84
C ALA A 41 -2.63 -26.86 16.55
N ALA A 42 -1.87 -27.96 16.63
CA ALA A 42 -0.44 -27.99 16.32
C ALA A 42 -0.16 -27.56 14.87
N GLU A 43 -0.94 -28.04 13.89
CA GLU A 43 -0.82 -27.61 12.49
C GLU A 43 -1.06 -26.10 12.32
N ARG A 44 -2.07 -25.55 13.01
CA ARG A 44 -2.37 -24.12 12.96
C ARG A 44 -1.27 -23.30 13.62
N GLU A 45 -0.72 -23.76 14.73
CA GLU A 45 0.40 -23.11 15.41
C GLU A 45 1.65 -23.11 14.52
N ALA A 46 2.00 -24.25 13.91
CA ALA A 46 3.11 -24.34 12.96
C ALA A 46 2.91 -23.39 11.76
N ALA A 47 1.70 -23.34 11.20
CA ALA A 47 1.37 -22.42 10.13
C ALA A 47 1.42 -20.94 10.56
N ALA A 48 1.02 -20.64 11.80
CA ALA A 48 1.08 -19.29 12.36
C ALA A 48 2.53 -18.82 12.56
N VAL A 49 3.39 -19.69 13.08
CA VAL A 49 4.83 -19.42 13.24
C VAL A 49 5.47 -19.16 11.87
N ALA A 50 5.27 -20.05 10.89
CA ALA A 50 5.82 -19.87 9.54
C ALA A 50 5.34 -18.57 8.87
N ARG A 51 4.07 -18.19 9.06
CA ARG A 51 3.53 -16.91 8.56
C ARG A 51 4.13 -15.71 9.27
N ALA A 52 4.35 -15.80 10.58
CA ALA A 52 4.96 -14.72 11.36
C ALA A 52 6.40 -14.47 10.91
N GLU A 53 7.19 -15.52 10.70
CA GLU A 53 8.56 -15.45 10.19
C GLU A 53 8.59 -14.84 8.79
N ALA A 54 7.76 -15.34 7.86
CA ALA A 54 7.68 -14.80 6.50
C ALA A 54 7.24 -13.32 6.49
N LYS A 55 6.37 -12.92 7.41
CA LYS A 55 5.95 -11.52 7.55
C LYS A 55 7.11 -10.65 8.07
N ALA A 56 7.85 -11.12 9.07
CA ALA A 56 8.99 -10.38 9.61
C ALA A 56 10.07 -10.12 8.55
N ILE A 57 10.39 -11.12 7.72
CA ILE A 57 11.35 -10.97 6.61
C ILE A 57 10.85 -9.93 5.62
N ARG A 58 9.59 -10.05 5.17
CA ARG A 58 9.01 -9.11 4.20
C ARG A 58 8.93 -7.68 4.73
N ASP A 59 8.61 -7.51 6.01
CA ASP A 59 8.51 -6.19 6.62
C ASP A 59 9.91 -5.56 6.76
N ALA A 60 10.94 -6.34 7.05
CA ALA A 60 12.34 -5.89 7.04
C ALA A 60 12.80 -5.48 5.62
N GLU A 61 12.51 -6.29 4.60
CA GLU A 61 12.83 -5.96 3.20
C GLU A 61 12.14 -4.65 2.76
N LYS A 62 10.85 -4.50 3.08
CA LYS A 62 10.10 -3.28 2.77
C LYS A 62 10.66 -2.05 3.48
N ALA A 63 11.10 -2.19 4.73
CA ALA A 63 11.73 -1.10 5.46
C ALA A 63 13.02 -0.64 4.78
N VAL A 64 13.86 -1.58 4.33
CA VAL A 64 15.09 -1.28 3.58
C VAL A 64 14.78 -0.61 2.24
N GLN A 65 13.81 -1.12 1.47
CA GLN A 65 13.43 -0.51 0.19
C GLN A 65 12.88 0.90 0.38
N LYS A 66 12.01 1.10 1.36
CA LYS A 66 11.46 2.44 1.66
C LYS A 66 12.55 3.43 2.07
N ALA A 67 13.57 2.99 2.79
CA ALA A 67 14.71 3.85 3.14
C ALA A 67 15.50 4.25 1.88
N ARG A 68 15.78 3.30 0.97
CA ARG A 68 16.46 3.59 -0.30
C ARG A 68 15.66 4.54 -1.19
N GLU A 69 14.36 4.28 -1.36
CA GLU A 69 13.48 5.16 -2.13
C GLU A 69 13.42 6.58 -1.56
N ALA A 70 13.42 6.72 -0.22
CA ALA A 70 13.45 8.03 0.43
C ALA A 70 14.78 8.75 0.20
N GLU A 71 15.91 8.05 0.27
CA GLU A 71 17.24 8.60 -0.04
C GLU A 71 17.34 9.03 -1.51
N GLU A 72 16.88 8.19 -2.44
CA GLU A 72 16.85 8.49 -3.87
C GLU A 72 15.95 9.69 -4.18
N ALA A 73 14.76 9.76 -3.56
CA ALA A 73 13.86 10.89 -3.72
C ALA A 73 14.48 12.19 -3.17
N ALA A 74 15.15 12.13 -2.01
CA ALA A 74 15.86 13.29 -1.46
C ALA A 74 17.00 13.74 -2.38
N ALA A 75 17.80 12.80 -2.90
CA ALA A 75 18.86 13.11 -3.85
C ALA A 75 18.31 13.73 -5.15
N ALA A 76 17.21 13.19 -5.69
CA ALA A 76 16.56 13.71 -6.88
C ALA A 76 16.03 15.14 -6.67
N LEU A 77 15.46 15.45 -5.51
CA LEU A 77 15.02 16.81 -5.18
C LEU A 77 16.18 17.79 -5.11
N VAL A 78 17.31 17.41 -4.50
CA VAL A 78 18.51 18.24 -4.45
C VAL A 78 19.06 18.51 -5.85
N GLN A 79 19.14 17.47 -6.70
CA GLN A 79 19.62 17.64 -8.07
C GLN A 79 18.66 18.49 -8.91
N ALA A 80 17.35 18.31 -8.75
CA ALA A 80 16.37 19.13 -9.43
C ALA A 80 16.44 20.61 -9.01
N ALA A 81 16.72 20.89 -7.74
CA ALA A 81 16.94 22.26 -7.25
C ALA A 81 18.18 22.88 -7.89
N ARG A 82 19.31 22.17 -7.89
CA ARG A 82 20.56 22.63 -8.51
C ARG A 82 20.40 22.88 -10.01
N ALA A 83 19.75 21.96 -10.72
CA ALA A 83 19.50 22.11 -12.15
C ALA A 83 18.63 23.33 -12.46
N LYS A 84 17.64 23.65 -11.60
CA LYS A 84 16.82 24.86 -11.75
C LYS A 84 17.62 26.13 -11.51
N GLU A 85 18.48 26.14 -10.50
CA GLU A 85 19.35 27.29 -10.23
C GLU A 85 20.34 27.51 -11.37
N GLU A 86 20.98 26.46 -11.86
CA GLU A 86 21.90 26.54 -13.00
C GLU A 86 21.20 27.02 -14.27
N ALA A 87 19.99 26.50 -14.55
CA ALA A 87 19.19 26.96 -15.67
C ALA A 87 18.82 28.45 -15.56
N ALA A 88 18.46 28.92 -14.36
CA ALA A 88 18.17 30.33 -14.13
C ALA A 88 19.40 31.23 -14.34
N LEU A 89 20.57 30.80 -13.85
CA LEU A 89 21.83 31.51 -14.07
C LEU A 89 22.22 31.56 -15.56
N ALA A 90 22.06 30.44 -16.27
CA ALA A 90 22.32 30.37 -17.70
C ALA A 90 21.39 31.31 -18.49
N GLN A 91 20.10 31.34 -18.14
CA GLN A 91 19.14 32.27 -18.75
C GLN A 91 19.51 33.74 -18.49
N ALA A 92 19.84 34.09 -17.26
CA ALA A 92 20.28 35.45 -16.92
C ALA A 92 21.55 35.87 -17.70
N ALA A 93 22.50 34.94 -17.89
CA ALA A 93 23.71 35.19 -18.66
C ALA A 93 23.40 35.43 -20.15
N LEU A 94 22.49 34.65 -20.73
CA LEU A 94 22.02 34.84 -22.12
C LEU A 94 21.31 36.18 -22.30
N GLU A 95 20.44 36.56 -21.38
CA GLU A 95 19.75 37.85 -21.42
C GLU A 95 20.72 39.03 -21.33
N ALA A 96 21.73 38.93 -20.47
CA ALA A 96 22.80 39.92 -20.34
C ALA A 96 23.60 40.06 -21.65
N GLN A 97 23.96 38.95 -22.30
CA GLN A 97 24.63 38.96 -23.60
C GLN A 97 23.76 39.59 -24.69
N GLN A 98 22.47 39.24 -24.74
CA GLN A 98 21.53 39.82 -25.71
C GLN A 98 21.34 41.32 -25.48
N LYS A 99 21.32 41.78 -24.22
CA LYS A 99 21.26 43.21 -23.89
C LYS A 99 22.53 43.92 -24.34
N ALA A 100 23.70 43.39 -24.02
CA ALA A 100 24.98 43.96 -24.46
C ALA A 100 25.06 44.07 -26.00
N ALA A 101 24.59 43.04 -26.72
CA ALA A 101 24.53 43.06 -28.18
C ALA A 101 23.55 44.12 -28.71
N ARG A 102 22.39 44.29 -28.07
CA ARG A 102 21.42 45.35 -28.41
C ARG A 102 22.00 46.74 -28.17
N ASP A 103 22.66 46.95 -27.04
CA ASP A 103 23.27 48.24 -26.67
C ASP A 103 24.41 48.60 -27.63
N ALA A 104 25.24 47.64 -28.03
CA ALA A 104 26.28 47.83 -29.04
C ALA A 104 25.70 48.24 -30.41
N ARG A 105 24.61 47.60 -30.84
CA ARG A 105 23.89 47.98 -32.07
C ARG A 105 23.33 49.39 -31.98
N TYR A 106 22.75 49.75 -30.85
CA TYR A 106 22.17 51.08 -30.64
C TYR A 106 23.25 52.17 -30.65
N ALA A 107 24.38 51.92 -29.99
CA ALA A 107 25.53 52.82 -30.01
C ALA A 107 26.10 52.99 -31.43
N ALA A 108 26.24 51.91 -32.19
CA ALA A 108 26.69 51.96 -33.58
C ALA A 108 25.73 52.75 -34.47
N ARG A 109 24.41 52.58 -34.30
CA ARG A 109 23.40 53.35 -35.02
C ARG A 109 23.45 54.84 -34.67
N LYS A 110 23.61 55.18 -33.38
CA LYS A 110 23.70 56.57 -32.92
C LYS A 110 24.91 57.29 -33.52
N LYS A 111 26.05 56.61 -33.67
CA LYS A 111 27.26 57.16 -34.31
C LYS A 111 27.13 57.39 -35.82
N ARG A 112 26.12 56.81 -36.47
CA ARG A 112 25.84 57.00 -37.92
C ARG A 112 24.84 58.12 -38.21
N LYS A 113 24.15 58.62 -37.18
CA LYS A 113 23.27 59.80 -37.27
C LYS A 113 24.05 61.02 -36.85
#